data_AF-A0A6C2UIZ8-F1
#
_entry.id   AF-A0A6C2UIZ8-F1
#
_cell.length_a   1.000
_cell.length_b   1.000
_cell.length_c   1.000
_cell.angle_alpha   90.00
_cell.angle_beta   90.00
_cell.angle_gamma   90.00
#
_symmetry.space_group_name_H-M   'P 1'
#
loop_
_entity.id
_entity.type
_entity.pdbx_description
1 polymer ?
#
loop_
_entity_poly.entity_id
_entity_poly.type
_entity_poly.pdbx_seq_one_letter_code
_entity_poly.pdbx_strand_id
1 'polypeptide(L)'
;MVVRQIKYIDQTTVGTYIVRMSGIQFTWDENKSLENKRKHKVSFEEAQTAFLDENAIRFFDPDHSEDEDRFLMLGMSFKLRVLIVSHCYRDNDSVIRIISARKADKKEQSYYWR
;
A
#
# COMPACT_ATOMS: atom_id res chain seq x y z
N MET A 1 6.13 -24.05 -20.91
CA MET A 1 4.65 -24.21 -20.84
C MET A 1 4.09 -22.97 -20.17
N VAL A 2 3.34 -22.16 -20.92
CA VAL A 2 2.79 -20.88 -20.47
C VAL A 2 1.38 -21.14 -19.94
N VAL A 3 1.20 -21.08 -18.62
CA VAL A 3 -0.12 -21.33 -18.01
C VAL A 3 -0.87 -19.99 -17.91
N ARG A 4 -2.00 -19.93 -18.61
CA ARG A 4 -2.88 -18.77 -18.78
C ARG A 4 -3.49 -18.35 -17.44
N GLN A 5 -3.35 -17.08 -17.05
CA GLN A 5 -4.16 -16.46 -16.01
C GLN A 5 -5.60 -16.26 -16.53
N ILE A 6 -6.55 -16.98 -15.94
CA ILE A 6 -7.97 -16.70 -16.11
C ILE A 6 -8.36 -15.67 -15.04
N LYS A 7 -8.67 -14.44 -15.46
CA LYS A 7 -9.31 -13.42 -14.62
C LYS A 7 -10.79 -13.77 -14.49
N TYR A 8 -11.21 -14.29 -13.34
CA TYR A 8 -12.62 -14.31 -12.97
C TYR A 8 -12.96 -12.95 -12.34
N ILE A 9 -13.87 -12.21 -12.96
CA ILE A 9 -14.45 -10.98 -12.41
C ILE A 9 -15.88 -11.35 -11.99
N ASP A 10 -16.12 -11.48 -10.70
CA ASP A 10 -17.48 -11.57 -10.14
C ASP A 10 -18.04 -10.14 -10.02
N GLN A 11 -19.24 -9.90 -10.56
CA GLN A 11 -19.83 -8.57 -10.74
C GLN A 11 -20.74 -8.13 -9.58
N THR A 12 -20.47 -8.59 -8.35
CA THR A 12 -21.37 -8.32 -7.23
C THR A 12 -20.64 -8.22 -5.89
N THR A 13 -19.86 -7.15 -5.63
CA THR A 13 -19.52 -6.65 -4.27
C THR A 13 -18.84 -5.29 -4.40
N VAL A 14 -19.11 -4.36 -3.48
CA VAL A 14 -18.40 -3.07 -3.32
C VAL A 14 -16.89 -3.35 -3.29
N GLY A 15 -16.20 -3.01 -4.38
CA GLY A 15 -15.00 -3.72 -4.82
C GLY A 15 -13.80 -3.60 -3.88
N THR A 16 -13.50 -4.67 -3.16
CA THR A 16 -12.19 -4.87 -2.52
C THR A 16 -11.26 -5.48 -3.56
N TYR A 17 -10.15 -4.82 -3.87
CA TYR A 17 -9.14 -5.33 -4.81
C TYR A 17 -8.12 -6.16 -4.05
N ILE A 18 -7.75 -7.32 -4.60
CA ILE A 18 -6.78 -8.25 -4.01
C ILE A 18 -5.61 -8.43 -4.97
N VAL A 19 -4.40 -8.07 -4.53
CA VAL A 19 -3.16 -8.33 -5.29
C VAL A 19 -2.24 -9.22 -4.46
N ARG A 20 -1.77 -10.33 -5.02
CA ARG A 20 -0.87 -11.27 -4.34
C ARG A 20 0.56 -11.08 -4.82
N MET A 21 1.51 -10.85 -3.90
CA MET A 21 2.95 -10.82 -4.16
C MET A 21 3.67 -11.73 -3.16
N SER A 22 4.36 -12.77 -3.64
CA SER A 22 5.26 -13.62 -2.84
C SER A 22 4.71 -14.14 -1.50
N GLY A 23 3.41 -14.45 -1.44
CA GLY A 23 2.73 -14.93 -0.22
C GLY A 23 2.08 -13.84 0.63
N ILE A 24 2.31 -12.56 0.32
CA ILE A 24 1.68 -11.40 0.95
C ILE A 24 0.54 -10.89 0.07
N GLN A 25 -0.61 -10.63 0.67
CA GLN A 25 -1.79 -10.14 -0.03
C GLN A 25 -2.01 -8.66 0.27
N PHE A 26 -2.16 -7.84 -0.77
CA PHE A 26 -2.53 -6.43 -0.64
C PHE A 26 -4.01 -6.25 -0.89
N THR A 27 -4.66 -5.45 -0.04
CA THR A 27 -6.07 -5.08 -0.19
C THR A 27 -6.30 -3.59 -0.02
N TRP A 28 -7.34 -3.07 -0.66
CA TRP A 28 -7.81 -1.71 -0.45
C TRP A 28 -9.25 -1.56 -0.91
N ASP A 29 -9.86 -0.45 -0.46
CA ASP A 29 -11.14 0.02 -0.98
C ASP A 29 -10.90 0.84 -2.25
N GLU A 30 -11.62 0.53 -3.33
CA GLU A 30 -11.39 1.16 -4.62
C GLU A 30 -11.80 2.63 -4.66
N ASN A 31 -12.86 3.00 -3.96
CA ASN A 31 -13.26 4.40 -3.86
C ASN A 31 -12.15 5.20 -3.17
N LYS A 32 -11.55 4.65 -2.10
CA LYS A 32 -10.36 5.24 -1.47
C LYS A 32 -9.16 5.29 -2.40
N SER A 33 -8.92 4.25 -3.20
CA SER A 33 -7.83 4.24 -4.18
C SER A 33 -7.98 5.37 -5.20
N LEU A 34 -9.19 5.55 -5.74
CA LEU A 34 -9.54 6.61 -6.69
C LEU A 34 -9.40 8.00 -6.06
N GLU A 35 -9.91 8.19 -4.84
CA GLU A 35 -9.79 9.44 -4.10
C GLU A 35 -8.33 9.77 -3.78
N ASN A 36 -7.55 8.80 -3.33
CA ASN A 36 -6.14 8.94 -3.04
C ASN A 36 -5.35 9.32 -4.29
N LYS A 37 -5.60 8.63 -5.41
CA LYS A 37 -4.99 8.95 -6.71
C LYS A 37 -5.32 10.37 -7.15
N ARG A 38 -6.58 10.81 -6.97
CA ARG A 38 -7.01 12.18 -7.30
C ARG A 38 -6.28 13.22 -6.44
N LYS A 39 -6.22 13.00 -5.12
CA LYS A 39 -5.68 13.93 -4.12
C LYS A 39 -4.14 13.95 -4.11
N HIS A 40 -3.50 12.79 -4.15
CA HIS A 40 -2.06 12.63 -3.90
C HIS A 40 -1.25 12.25 -5.14
N LYS A 41 -1.91 11.93 -6.27
CA LYS A 41 -1.25 11.49 -7.52
C LYS A 41 -0.39 10.23 -7.32
N VAL A 42 -0.80 9.39 -6.37
CA VAL A 42 -0.22 8.07 -6.09
C VAL A 42 -1.39 7.09 -6.08
N SER A 43 -1.31 6.03 -6.89
CA SER A 43 -2.29 4.94 -6.85
C SER A 43 -1.82 3.86 -5.89
N PHE A 44 -2.74 3.04 -5.37
CA PHE A 44 -2.37 2.00 -4.42
C PHE A 44 -1.59 0.85 -5.07
N GLU A 45 -1.76 0.62 -6.37
CA GLU A 45 -0.93 -0.31 -7.16
C GLU A 45 0.53 0.17 -7.26
N GLU A 46 0.77 1.48 -7.23
CA GLU A 46 2.13 1.99 -7.09
C GLU A 46 2.61 1.89 -5.64
N ALA A 47 1.76 2.25 -4.68
CA ALA A 47 2.11 2.23 -3.27
C ALA A 47 2.52 0.83 -2.78
N GLN A 48 1.87 -0.25 -3.23
CA GLN A 48 2.27 -1.61 -2.87
C GLN A 48 3.72 -1.94 -3.29
N THR A 49 4.26 -1.29 -4.32
CA THR A 49 5.64 -1.55 -4.76
C THR A 49 6.67 -1.04 -3.77
N ALA A 50 6.31 -0.07 -2.91
CA ALA A 50 7.20 0.42 -1.85
C ALA A 50 7.45 -0.63 -0.76
N PHE A 51 6.62 -1.68 -0.67
CA PHE A 51 6.84 -2.81 0.25
C PHE A 51 7.92 -3.79 -0.25
N LEU A 52 8.36 -3.63 -1.50
CA LEU A 52 9.45 -4.42 -2.08
C LEU A 52 10.81 -3.72 -1.96
N ASP A 53 10.84 -2.54 -1.34
CA ASP A 53 12.07 -1.82 -1.05
C ASP A 53 12.69 -2.35 0.23
N GLU A 54 13.88 -2.96 0.10
CA GLU A 54 14.64 -3.51 1.22
C GLU A 54 15.09 -2.44 2.23
N ASN A 55 15.14 -1.17 1.82
CA ASN A 55 15.49 -0.03 2.68
C ASN A 55 14.25 0.69 3.23
N ALA A 56 13.04 0.13 3.04
CA ALA A 56 11.82 0.76 3.53
C ALA A 56 11.81 0.84 5.06
N ILE A 57 11.45 2.01 5.58
CA ILE A 57 11.38 2.27 7.02
C ILE A 57 9.93 2.22 7.47
N ARG A 58 9.65 1.47 8.54
CA ARG A 58 8.31 1.35 9.12
C ARG A 58 8.24 2.10 10.45
N PHE A 59 7.15 2.84 10.64
CA PHE A 59 6.85 3.57 11.86
C PHE A 59 5.45 3.20 12.35
N PHE A 60 5.24 3.21 13.66
CA PHE A 60 3.89 3.15 14.22
C PHE A 60 3.17 4.46 13.94
N ASP A 61 1.87 4.41 13.66
CA ASP A 61 1.02 5.59 13.51
C ASP A 61 0.31 5.87 14.86
N PRO A 62 0.87 6.73 15.73
CA PRO A 62 0.34 6.92 17.09
C PRO A 62 -1.05 7.59 17.10
N ASP A 63 -1.46 8.22 16.01
CA ASP A 63 -2.67 9.06 15.98
C ASP A 63 -3.97 8.26 15.78
N HIS A 64 -3.93 6.96 15.49
CA HIS A 64 -5.11 6.21 15.01
C HIS A 64 -5.25 4.77 15.55
N SER A 65 -4.88 4.53 16.81
CA SER A 65 -4.78 3.18 17.43
C SER A 65 -6.03 2.63 18.12
N GLU A 66 -7.19 3.28 18.03
CA GLU A 66 -8.36 2.88 18.85
C GLU A 66 -8.99 1.53 18.43
N ASP A 67 -8.87 1.11 17.16
CA ASP A 67 -9.52 -0.11 16.64
C ASP A 67 -8.61 -1.06 15.82
N GLU A 68 -7.57 -0.55 15.15
CA GLU A 68 -6.64 -1.34 14.33
C GLU A 68 -5.22 -0.75 14.43
N ASP A 69 -4.19 -1.58 14.62
CA ASP A 69 -2.79 -1.14 14.58
C ASP A 69 -2.43 -0.60 13.18
N ARG A 70 -2.19 0.72 13.10
CA ARG A 70 -1.80 1.40 11.87
C ARG A 70 -0.31 1.68 11.84
N PHE A 71 0.26 1.52 10.66
CA PHE A 71 1.67 1.70 10.39
C PHE A 71 1.87 2.63 9.20
N LEU A 72 2.91 3.44 9.28
CA LEU A 72 3.43 4.19 8.16
C LEU A 72 4.65 3.46 7.60
N MET A 73 4.73 3.37 6.29
CA MET A 73 5.90 2.89 5.56
C MET A 73 6.46 4.02 4.72
N LEU A 74 7.75 4.31 4.87
CA LEU A 74 8.53 5.19 4.02
C LEU A 74 9.40 4.33 3.10
N GLY A 75 9.08 4.26 1.81
CA GLY A 75 9.79 3.39 0.88
C GLY A 75 9.77 3.91 -0.55
N MET A 76 10.68 3.40 -1.38
CA MET A 76 10.81 3.73 -2.79
C MET A 76 9.88 2.87 -3.65
N SER A 77 9.04 3.53 -4.46
CA SER A 77 8.21 2.83 -5.45
C SER A 77 9.00 2.47 -6.71
N PHE A 78 8.46 1.58 -7.54
CA PHE A 78 9.02 1.27 -8.86
C PHE A 78 9.04 2.45 -9.83
N LYS A 79 8.35 3.56 -9.52
CA LYS A 79 8.47 4.81 -10.27
C LYS A 79 9.57 5.73 -9.74
N LEU A 80 10.47 5.23 -8.90
CA LEU A 80 11.56 5.98 -8.27
C LEU A 80 11.05 7.18 -7.48
N ARG A 81 9.93 6.99 -6.76
CA ARG A 81 9.37 7.99 -5.85
C ARG A 81 9.40 7.44 -4.43
N VAL A 82 9.94 8.21 -3.50
CA VAL A 82 9.80 7.91 -2.07
C VAL A 82 8.38 8.25 -1.64
N LEU A 83 7.68 7.25 -1.10
CA LEU A 83 6.28 7.33 -0.69
C LEU A 83 6.16 7.14 0.82
N ILE A 84 5.19 7.82 1.42
CA ILE A 84 4.60 7.46 2.71
C ILE A 84 3.34 6.65 2.42
N VAL A 85 3.24 5.45 2.98
CA VAL A 85 2.10 4.55 2.84
C VAL A 85 1.55 4.19 4.22
N SER A 86 0.30 4.56 4.48
CA SER A 86 -0.44 4.14 5.68
C SER A 86 -1.12 2.81 5.41
N HIS A 87 -0.89 1.83 6.27
CA HIS A 87 -1.42 0.47 6.15
C HIS A 87 -1.73 -0.14 7.51
N CYS A 88 -2.55 -1.19 7.51
CA CYS A 88 -2.73 -2.09 8.65
C CYS A 88 -2.56 -3.54 8.20
N TYR A 89 -2.20 -4.40 9.15
CA TYR A 89 -2.14 -5.84 8.96
C TYR A 89 -3.48 -6.49 9.31
N ARG A 90 -3.83 -7.53 8.58
CA ARG A 90 -5.03 -8.36 8.79
C ARG A 90 -4.66 -9.83 8.56
N ASP A 91 -5.51 -10.71 9.08
CA ASP A 91 -5.39 -12.16 8.89
C ASP A 91 -3.99 -12.67 9.28
N ASN A 92 -3.62 -12.50 10.55
CA ASN A 92 -2.31 -12.87 11.11
C ASN A 92 -1.13 -12.38 10.24
N ASP A 93 -1.14 -11.09 9.91
CA ASP A 93 -0.12 -10.39 9.10
C ASP A 93 0.04 -10.85 7.65
N SER A 94 -0.82 -11.75 7.16
CA SER A 94 -0.78 -12.22 5.76
C SER A 94 -1.40 -11.24 4.76
N VAL A 95 -2.26 -10.32 5.24
CA VAL A 95 -2.93 -9.32 4.43
C VAL A 95 -2.52 -7.92 4.86
N ILE A 96 -1.99 -7.14 3.93
CA ILE A 96 -1.70 -5.71 4.09
C ILE A 96 -2.85 -4.91 3.46
N ARG A 97 -3.57 -4.14 4.27
CA ARG A 97 -4.58 -3.21 3.78
C ARG A 97 -3.97 -1.82 3.61
N ILE A 98 -3.90 -1.32 2.39
CA ILE A 98 -3.46 0.05 2.11
C ILE A 98 -4.62 1.02 2.38
N ILE A 99 -4.36 2.04 3.19
CA ILE A 99 -5.36 3.03 3.62
C ILE A 99 -5.16 4.36 2.91
N SER A 100 -3.91 4.83 2.80
CA SER A 100 -3.54 6.04 2.07
C SER A 100 -2.09 5.99 1.59
N ALA A 101 -1.77 6.77 0.56
CA ALA A 101 -0.43 6.85 0.03
C ALA A 101 -0.17 8.23 -0.58
N ARG A 102 1.00 8.81 -0.27
CA ARG A 102 1.43 10.08 -0.88
C ARG A 102 2.92 10.09 -1.11
N LYS A 103 3.39 11.04 -1.92
CA LYS A 103 4.81 11.33 -1.99
C LYS A 103 5.29 11.83 -0.63
N ALA A 104 6.43 11.32 -0.17
CA ALA A 104 7.12 11.85 1.00
C ALA A 104 7.54 13.30 0.72
N ASP A 105 7.43 14.18 1.70
CA ASP A 105 7.94 15.54 1.58
C ASP A 105 9.48 15.57 1.64
N LYS A 106 10.11 16.75 1.54
CA LYS A 106 11.57 16.87 1.55
C LYS A 106 12.20 16.44 2.89
N LYS A 107 11.52 16.69 4.00
CA LYS A 107 11.99 16.33 5.34
C LYS A 107 11.83 14.82 5.56
N GLU A 108 10.74 14.24 5.07
CA GLU A 108 10.52 12.80 5.14
C GLU A 108 11.50 12.03 4.27
N GLN A 109 11.74 12.51 3.05
CA GLN A 109 12.75 11.94 2.16
C GLN A 109 14.15 11.94 2.76
N SER A 110 14.50 12.92 3.59
CA SER A 110 15.83 12.92 4.22
C SER A 110 16.00 11.79 5.24
N TYR A 111 14.92 11.26 5.83
CA TYR A 111 15.00 10.04 6.64
C TYR A 111 15.24 8.78 5.81
N TYR A 112 14.80 8.76 4.54
CA TYR A 112 15.03 7.63 3.65
C TYR A 112 16.49 7.55 3.15
N TRP A 113 17.11 8.70 2.89
CA TRP A 113 18.47 8.78 2.34
C TRP A 113 19.58 8.82 3.39
N ARG A 114 19.24 8.67 4.66
CA ARG A 114 20.19 8.80 5.77
C ARG A 114 20.77 7.46 6.16
#